data_AF-A0A2U1KIW3-F1
#
_entry.id   AF-A0A2U1KIW3-F1
#
_cell.length_a   1.000
_cell.length_b   1.000
_cell.length_c   1.000
_cell.angle_alpha   90.00
_cell.angle_beta   90.00
_cell.angle_gamma   90.00
#
_symmetry.space_group_name_H-M   'P 1'
#
loop_
_entity.id
_entity.type
_entity.pdbx_description
1 polymer ?
#
loop_
_entity_poly.entity_id
_entity_poly.type
_entity_poly.pdbx_seq_one_letter_code
_entity_poly.pdbx_strand_id
1 'polypeptide(L)'
;MLKLTATLVLVIDEIKFLVPKECIAAINIKDVWEGMEKCQDLGLTKSIVVSNFGPRLIEEILSFAKIPPAVNQVEMNPLWQQKRLNEFCKKNDILLTGYSPLGASGTQWGHNRVMESDVLRDIAKSKGKTIAQIAHGYMNKESFS
;
A
#
# COMPACT_ATOMS: atom_id res chain seq x y z
N MET A 1 8.97 1.11 -9.33
CA MET A 1 7.81 0.78 -10.18
C MET A 1 6.57 1.21 -9.43
N LEU A 2 6.06 2.42 -9.69
CA LEU A 2 4.87 2.94 -9.03
C LEU A 2 3.65 2.14 -9.51
N LYS A 3 3.00 1.40 -8.59
CA LYS A 3 1.71 0.75 -8.83
C LYS A 3 0.61 1.69 -8.34
N LEU A 4 0.14 2.60 -9.21
CA LEU A 4 -1.15 3.27 -9.02
C LEU A 4 -2.23 2.18 -9.11
N THR A 5 -2.95 1.91 -8.02
CA THR A 5 -4.06 0.95 -8.03
C THR A 5 -5.36 1.67 -7.71
N ALA A 6 -6.13 1.96 -8.76
CA ALA A 6 -7.57 1.81 -8.73
C ALA A 6 -7.85 0.31 -8.76
N THR A 7 -8.61 -0.22 -7.81
CA THR A 7 -8.93 -1.66 -7.76
C THR A 7 -9.84 -2.06 -8.93
N LEU A 8 -9.24 -2.56 -10.01
CA LEU A 8 -9.83 -3.55 -10.91
C LEU A 8 -9.04 -4.84 -10.70
N VAL A 9 -9.65 -5.85 -10.06
CA VAL A 9 -9.01 -7.15 -9.84
C VAL A 9 -8.97 -7.89 -11.17
N LEU A 10 -7.83 -7.88 -11.85
CA LEU A 10 -7.46 -8.92 -12.81
C LEU A 10 -6.49 -9.85 -12.09
N VAL A 11 -6.89 -11.12 -11.93
CA VAL A 11 -6.00 -12.20 -11.51
C VAL A 11 -4.98 -12.36 -12.63
N ILE A 12 -3.71 -12.05 -12.34
CA ILE A 12 -2.61 -12.13 -13.30
C ILE A 12 -1.66 -13.22 -12.80
N ASP A 13 -1.93 -14.46 -13.21
CA ASP A 13 -0.87 -15.44 -13.42
C ASP A 13 -0.48 -15.34 -14.90
N GLU A 14 0.78 -14.98 -15.14
CA GLU A 14 1.42 -14.82 -16.46
C GLU A 14 0.95 -13.65 -17.37
N ILE A 15 1.35 -12.40 -17.06
CA ILE A 15 1.50 -11.39 -18.12
C ILE A 15 2.93 -11.44 -18.67
N LYS A 16 3.07 -12.04 -19.86
CA LYS A 16 4.03 -11.52 -20.84
C LYS A 16 3.50 -10.13 -21.23
N PHE A 17 4.28 -9.08 -21.01
CA PHE A 17 3.89 -7.73 -21.45
C PHE A 17 3.60 -7.76 -22.96
N LEU A 18 2.32 -7.69 -23.33
CA LEU A 18 1.83 -7.61 -24.71
C LEU A 18 1.95 -6.18 -25.29
N VAL A 19 2.51 -5.26 -24.51
CA VAL A 19 2.68 -3.86 -24.89
C VAL A 19 4.13 -3.68 -25.37
N PRO A 20 4.36 -3.30 -26.65
CA PRO A 20 5.68 -2.93 -27.13
C PRO A 20 6.29 -1.87 -26.23
N LYS A 21 7.61 -1.92 -25.99
CA LYS A 21 8.28 -0.98 -25.07
C LYS A 21 8.08 0.48 -25.52
N GLU A 22 7.94 0.69 -26.83
CA GLU A 22 7.63 1.99 -27.44
C GLU A 22 6.26 2.55 -27.04
N CYS A 23 5.32 1.69 -26.64
CA CYS A 23 3.98 2.07 -26.15
C CYS A 23 3.93 2.30 -24.64
N ILE A 24 5.04 2.07 -23.92
CA ILE A 24 5.17 2.42 -22.50
C ILE A 24 5.47 3.93 -22.43
N ALA A 25 4.42 4.74 -22.60
CA ALA A 25 4.50 6.17 -22.34
C ALA A 25 4.84 6.39 -20.85
N ALA A 26 5.66 7.42 -20.57
CA ALA A 26 5.87 7.86 -19.19
C ALA A 26 4.51 8.25 -18.61
N ILE A 27 4.08 7.55 -17.56
CA ILE A 27 2.81 7.84 -16.89
C ILE A 27 2.91 9.22 -16.25
N ASN A 28 2.09 10.16 -16.73
CA ASN A 28 1.91 11.46 -16.09
C ASN A 28 0.96 11.30 -14.90
N ILE A 29 1.49 11.47 -13.68
CA ILE A 29 0.72 11.28 -12.44
C ILE A 29 -0.47 12.26 -12.38
N LYS A 30 -0.30 13.49 -12.88
CA LYS A 30 -1.35 14.51 -12.88
C LYS A 30 -2.54 14.10 -13.73
N ASP A 31 -2.31 13.67 -14.97
CA ASP A 31 -3.38 13.26 -15.87
C ASP A 31 -4.14 12.04 -15.33
N VAL A 32 -3.43 11.10 -14.72
CA VAL A 32 -4.06 9.94 -14.05
C VAL A 32 -4.92 10.40 -12.87
N TRP A 33 -4.40 11.27 -12.02
CA TRP A 33 -5.13 11.72 -10.84
C TRP A 33 -6.39 12.53 -11.22
N GLU A 34 -6.29 13.44 -12.19
CA GLU A 34 -7.45 14.19 -12.69
C GLU A 34 -8.52 13.26 -13.29
N GLY A 35 -8.10 12.19 -13.98
CA GLY A 35 -9.00 11.14 -14.44
C GLY A 35 -9.71 10.41 -13.30
N MET A 36 -8.99 10.12 -12.21
CA MET A 36 -9.54 9.48 -11.01
C MET A 36 -10.53 10.39 -10.28
N GLU A 37 -10.22 11.69 -10.13
CA GLU A 37 -11.13 12.69 -9.58
C GLU A 37 -12.43 12.76 -10.38
N LYS A 38 -12.33 12.79 -11.72
CA LYS A 38 -13.51 12.76 -12.59
C LYS A 38 -14.36 11.50 -12.41
N CYS A 39 -13.73 10.34 -12.21
CA CYS A 39 -14.48 9.10 -11.90
C CYS A 39 -15.26 9.22 -10.58
N GLN A 40 -14.70 9.90 -9.58
CA GLN A 40 -15.40 10.14 -8.32
C GLN A 40 -16.54 11.16 -8.48
N ASP A 41 -16.32 12.25 -9.21
CA ASP A 41 -17.35 13.27 -9.50
C ASP A 41 -18.54 12.67 -10.27
N LEU A 42 -18.27 11.74 -11.19
CA LEU A 42 -19.30 11.00 -11.92
C LEU A 42 -20.00 9.91 -11.07
N GLY A 43 -19.61 9.73 -9.81
CA GLY A 43 -20.16 8.73 -8.90
C GLY A 43 -19.76 7.29 -9.21
N LEU A 44 -18.73 7.07 -10.05
CA LEU A 44 -18.25 5.73 -10.42
C LEU A 44 -17.40 5.08 -9.32
N THR A 45 -16.84 5.91 -8.43
CA THR A 45 -16.17 5.47 -7.22
C THR A 45 -16.56 6.36 -6.05
N LYS A 46 -16.52 5.81 -4.83
CA LYS A 46 -16.74 6.58 -3.60
C LYS A 46 -15.48 7.29 -3.12
N SER A 47 -14.31 6.78 -3.46
CA SER A 47 -13.02 7.29 -2.98
C SER A 47 -11.90 6.97 -3.97
N ILE A 48 -10.86 7.80 -3.96
CA ILE A 48 -9.64 7.63 -4.74
C ILE A 48 -8.44 7.50 -3.79
N VAL A 49 -7.54 6.57 -4.09
CA VAL A 49 -6.46 6.12 -3.20
C VAL A 49 -5.17 5.88 -3.98
N VAL A 50 -4.05 5.81 -3.28
CA VAL A 50 -2.74 5.46 -3.85
C VAL A 50 -2.16 4.23 -3.16
N SER A 51 -1.15 3.61 -3.79
CA SER A 51 -0.42 2.49 -3.18
C SER A 51 1.07 2.58 -3.46
N ASN A 52 1.88 2.34 -2.43
CA ASN A 52 3.35 2.40 -2.50
C ASN A 52 3.90 3.79 -2.84
N PHE A 53 3.22 4.85 -2.40
CA PHE A 53 3.69 6.22 -2.57
C PHE A 53 4.50 6.66 -1.35
N GLY A 54 5.71 7.15 -1.60
CA GLY A 54 6.50 7.86 -0.58
C GLY A 54 6.09 9.34 -0.46
N PRO A 55 6.62 10.07 0.53
CA PRO A 55 6.20 11.45 0.82
C PRO A 55 6.28 12.37 -0.40
N ARG A 56 7.39 12.34 -1.15
CA ARG A 56 7.60 13.18 -2.35
C ARG A 56 6.49 13.04 -3.39
N LEU A 57 6.02 11.82 -3.64
CA LEU A 57 4.99 11.57 -4.65
C LEU A 57 3.60 11.96 -4.15
N ILE A 58 3.37 11.87 -2.84
CA ILE A 58 2.15 12.38 -2.22
C ILE A 58 2.16 13.91 -2.27
N GLU A 59 3.27 14.56 -1.93
CA GLU A 59 3.43 16.02 -2.03
C GLU A 59 3.18 16.51 -3.46
N GLU A 60 3.66 15.76 -4.46
CA GLU A 60 3.39 16.03 -5.87
C GLU A 60 1.88 16.00 -6.16
N ILE A 61 1.16 14.95 -5.76
CA ILE A 61 -0.31 14.88 -5.92
C ILE A 61 -1.00 16.03 -5.18
N LEU A 62 -0.66 16.27 -3.92
CA LEU A 62 -1.26 17.32 -3.09
C LEU A 62 -1.06 18.72 -3.67
N SER A 63 -0.03 18.93 -4.50
CA SER A 63 0.22 20.22 -5.15
C SER A 63 -0.81 20.61 -6.21
N PHE A 64 -1.54 19.63 -6.78
CA PHE A 64 -2.53 19.87 -7.84
C PHE A 64 -3.89 19.21 -7.60
N ALA A 65 -4.00 18.25 -6.68
CA ALA A 65 -5.23 17.52 -6.41
C ALA A 65 -6.33 18.43 -5.87
N LYS A 66 -7.53 18.31 -6.46
CA LYS A 66 -8.77 18.87 -5.91
C LYS A 66 -9.35 17.94 -4.84
N ILE A 67 -9.20 16.64 -5.04
CA ILE A 67 -9.58 15.60 -4.09
C ILE A 67 -8.30 14.87 -3.67
N PRO A 68 -7.82 15.06 -2.43
CA PRO A 68 -6.62 14.38 -1.96
C PRO A 68 -6.84 12.86 -1.84
N PRO A 69 -5.78 12.04 -1.91
CA PRO A 69 -5.89 10.59 -1.73
C PRO A 69 -6.44 10.26 -0.35
N ALA A 70 -7.51 9.48 -0.28
CA ALA A 70 -8.09 9.09 1.01
C ALA A 70 -7.18 8.11 1.78
N VAL A 71 -6.45 7.25 1.05
CA VAL A 71 -5.62 6.18 1.61
C VAL A 71 -4.33 6.06 0.80
N ASN A 72 -3.22 5.75 1.48
CA ASN A 72 -2.01 5.19 0.90
C ASN A 72 -1.80 3.76 1.43
N GLN A 73 -1.86 2.76 0.56
CA GLN A 73 -1.63 1.36 0.92
C GLN A 73 -0.18 0.96 0.65
N VAL A 74 0.58 0.56 1.68
CA VAL A 74 2.03 0.26 1.58
C VAL A 74 2.40 -1.05 2.25
N GLU A 75 3.55 -1.62 1.86
CA GLU A 75 4.10 -2.75 2.59
C GLU A 75 4.38 -2.34 4.03
N MET A 76 3.82 -3.11 4.98
CA MET A 76 3.99 -2.89 6.41
C MET A 76 3.91 -4.22 7.15
N ASN A 77 4.83 -4.42 8.09
CA ASN A 77 4.86 -5.58 8.97
C ASN A 77 5.58 -5.21 10.29
N PRO A 78 5.59 -6.09 11.32
CA PRO A 78 6.23 -5.77 12.60
C PRO A 78 7.71 -5.36 12.50
N LEU A 79 8.42 -5.78 11.43
CA LEU A 79 9.82 -5.43 11.18
C LEU A 79 9.98 -4.24 10.23
N TRP A 80 8.90 -3.82 9.55
CA TRP A 80 8.87 -2.71 8.60
C TRP A 80 7.63 -1.84 8.83
N GLN A 81 7.73 -0.95 9.81
CA GLN A 81 6.58 -0.29 10.44
C GLN A 81 6.14 1.02 9.76
N GLN A 82 6.91 1.53 8.78
CA GLN A 82 6.59 2.75 8.02
C GLN A 82 6.31 4.01 8.88
N LYS A 83 6.89 4.14 10.08
CA LYS A 83 6.55 5.21 11.05
C LYS A 83 6.57 6.63 10.47
N ARG A 84 7.65 7.01 9.79
CA ARG A 84 7.80 8.35 9.18
C ARG A 84 6.75 8.62 8.11
N LEU A 85 6.43 7.61 7.30
CA LEU A 85 5.40 7.72 6.28
C LEU A 85 4.00 7.81 6.92
N ASN A 86 3.76 7.09 8.01
CA ASN A 86 2.51 7.17 8.76
C ASN A 86 2.29 8.58 9.33
N GLU A 87 3.30 9.14 10.01
CA GLU A 87 3.27 10.51 10.53
C GLU A 87 3.01 11.54 9.41
N PHE A 88 3.69 11.38 8.27
CA PHE A 88 3.49 12.24 7.11
C PHE A 88 2.05 12.13 6.55
N CYS A 89 1.54 10.91 6.35
CA CYS A 89 0.18 10.69 5.86
C CYS A 89 -0.87 11.26 6.83
N LYS A 90 -0.73 11.01 8.13
CA LYS A 90 -1.59 11.56 9.18
C LYS A 90 -1.65 13.09 9.17
N LYS A 91 -0.50 13.76 8.99
CA LYS A 91 -0.45 15.23 8.92
C LYS A 91 -1.22 15.80 7.72
N ASN A 92 -1.43 15.01 6.68
CA ASN A 92 -2.13 15.42 5.46
C ASN A 92 -3.55 14.81 5.37
N ASP A 93 -4.09 14.28 6.47
CA ASP A 93 -5.40 13.61 6.52
C ASP A 93 -5.53 12.40 5.56
N ILE A 94 -4.42 11.71 5.31
CA ILE A 94 -4.35 10.49 4.49
C ILE A 94 -4.22 9.28 5.41
N LEU A 95 -5.08 8.28 5.26
CA LEU A 95 -4.96 7.03 6.01
C LEU A 95 -3.82 6.17 5.44
N LEU A 96 -2.90 5.68 6.28
CA LEU A 96 -1.92 4.70 5.87
C LEU A 96 -2.42 3.29 6.18
N THR A 97 -2.50 2.42 5.18
CA THR A 97 -2.90 1.01 5.39
C THR A 97 -1.78 0.05 5.00
N GLY A 98 -1.57 -0.98 5.81
CA GLY A 98 -0.54 -1.99 5.57
C GLY A 98 -1.00 -3.14 4.68
N TYR A 99 -0.09 -3.67 3.85
CA TYR A 99 -0.20 -5.00 3.26
C TYR A 99 1.07 -5.83 3.54
N SER A 100 1.00 -7.13 3.24
CA SER A 100 2.08 -8.10 3.48
C SER A 100 2.53 -8.21 4.95
N PRO A 101 1.62 -8.49 5.90
CA PRO A 101 1.95 -8.57 7.33
C PRO A 101 3.00 -9.64 7.64
N LEU A 102 3.13 -10.66 6.79
CA LEU A 102 4.09 -11.77 6.94
C LEU A 102 5.39 -11.57 6.14
N GLY A 103 5.63 -10.38 5.58
CA GLY A 103 6.82 -10.09 4.77
C GLY A 103 6.85 -10.85 3.44
N ALA A 104 5.68 -11.14 2.87
CA ALA A 104 5.51 -11.98 1.67
C ALA A 104 6.23 -13.34 1.77
N SER A 105 6.24 -13.95 2.96
CA SER A 105 6.75 -15.31 3.18
C SER A 105 6.19 -16.29 2.15
N GLY A 106 7.09 -17.08 1.55
CA GLY A 106 6.75 -18.08 0.53
C GLY A 106 6.69 -17.56 -0.91
N THR A 107 6.93 -16.27 -1.17
CA THR A 107 7.08 -15.74 -2.53
C THR A 107 8.54 -15.54 -2.92
N GLN A 108 8.82 -15.50 -4.22
CA GLN A 108 10.19 -15.29 -4.76
C GLN A 108 10.80 -13.90 -4.42
N TRP A 109 9.97 -12.91 -4.07
CA TRP A 109 10.40 -11.54 -3.76
C TRP A 109 10.25 -11.18 -2.28
N GLY A 110 9.74 -12.10 -1.46
CA GLY A 110 9.51 -11.89 -0.04
C GLY A 110 10.66 -12.36 0.84
N HIS A 111 10.43 -12.36 2.15
CA HIS A 111 11.37 -12.89 3.14
C HIS A 111 10.65 -13.51 4.34
N ASN A 112 11.26 -14.50 4.98
CA ASN A 112 10.67 -15.17 6.14
C ASN A 112 10.96 -14.48 7.48
N ARG A 113 11.62 -13.31 7.50
CA ARG A 113 12.06 -12.64 8.74
C ARG A 113 10.95 -12.44 9.78
N VAL A 114 9.73 -12.18 9.35
CA VAL A 114 8.57 -12.07 10.27
C VAL A 114 8.25 -13.43 10.88
N MET A 115 8.18 -14.48 10.06
CA MET A 115 7.84 -15.84 10.49
C MET A 115 8.93 -16.51 11.33
N GLU A 116 10.20 -16.12 11.12
CA GLU A 116 11.37 -16.66 11.80
C GLU A 116 11.77 -15.86 13.04
N SER A 117 11.11 -14.73 13.33
CA SER A 117 11.44 -13.86 14.47
C SER A 117 11.20 -14.55 15.82
N ASP A 118 12.26 -14.69 16.62
CA ASP A 118 12.16 -15.23 17.99
C ASP A 118 11.29 -14.35 18.89
N VAL A 119 11.40 -13.02 18.77
CA VAL A 119 10.58 -12.06 19.53
C VAL A 119 9.09 -12.27 19.22
N LEU A 120 8.72 -12.40 17.94
CA LEU A 120 7.33 -12.66 17.57
C LEU A 120 6.87 -14.05 18.02
N ARG A 121 7.76 -15.04 18.04
CA ARG A 121 7.48 -16.38 18.53
C ARG A 121 7.16 -16.37 20.03
N ASP A 122 7.90 -15.62 20.83
CA ASP A 122 7.67 -15.51 22.28
C ASP A 122 6.37 -14.74 22.59
N ILE A 123 6.10 -13.67 21.83
CA ILE A 123 4.82 -12.93 21.92
C ILE A 123 3.65 -13.85 21.53
N ALA A 124 3.79 -14.63 20.46
CA ALA A 124 2.77 -15.57 20.00
C ALA A 124 2.47 -16.64 21.06
N LYS A 125 3.52 -17.24 21.66
CA LYS A 125 3.39 -18.21 22.76
C LYS A 125 2.69 -17.61 23.98
N SER A 126 3.12 -16.45 24.46
CA SER A 126 2.53 -15.80 25.64
C SER A 126 1.05 -15.45 25.46
N LYS A 127 0.61 -15.22 24.21
CA LYS A 127 -0.79 -14.89 23.88
C LYS A 127 -1.62 -16.10 23.45
N GLY A 128 -1.04 -17.29 23.34
CA GLY A 128 -1.72 -18.46 22.77
C GLY A 128 -2.19 -18.22 21.32
N LYS A 129 -1.38 -17.53 20.52
CA LYS A 129 -1.67 -17.15 19.13
C LYS A 129 -0.56 -17.63 18.19
N THR A 130 -0.79 -17.55 16.89
CA THR A 130 0.26 -17.78 15.87
C THR A 130 1.02 -16.49 15.56
N ILE A 131 2.25 -16.60 15.05
CA ILE A 131 3.02 -15.43 14.57
C ILE A 131 2.21 -14.65 13.53
N ALA A 132 1.48 -15.34 12.66
CA ALA A 132 0.63 -14.71 11.65
C ALA A 132 -0.48 -13.86 12.28
N GLN A 133 -1.14 -14.35 13.33
CA GLN A 133 -2.15 -13.59 14.07
C GLN A 133 -1.54 -12.36 14.77
N ILE A 134 -0.33 -12.51 15.35
CA ILE A 134 0.38 -11.38 15.97
C ILE A 134 0.74 -10.32 14.93
N ALA A 135 1.31 -10.74 13.80
CA ALA A 135 1.74 -9.83 12.73
C ALA A 135 0.56 -9.10 12.08
N HIS A 136 -0.53 -9.82 11.82
CA HIS A 136 -1.76 -9.22 11.29
C HIS A 136 -2.42 -8.27 12.29
N GLY A 137 -2.48 -8.66 13.57
CA GLY A 137 -3.01 -7.80 14.64
C GLY A 137 -2.20 -6.52 14.83
N TYR A 138 -0.87 -6.61 14.72
CA TYR A 138 0.01 -5.45 14.74
C TYR A 138 -0.33 -4.46 13.61
N MET A 139 -0.39 -4.96 12.36
CA MET A 139 -0.66 -4.13 11.19
C MET A 139 -2.02 -3.42 11.25
N ASN A 140 -3.07 -4.12 11.71
CA ASN A 140 -4.40 -3.52 11.87
C ASN A 140 -4.39 -2.40 12.92
N LYS A 141 -3.68 -2.60 14.03
CA LYS A 141 -3.57 -1.56 15.06
C LYS A 141 -2.90 -0.31 14.51
N GLU A 142 -1.78 -0.44 13.80
CA GLU A 142 -1.04 0.71 13.26
C GLU A 142 -1.78 1.42 12.13
N SER A 143 -2.58 0.70 11.34
CA SER A 143 -3.34 1.26 10.21
C SER A 143 -4.57 2.07 10.64
N PHE A 144 -5.12 1.82 11.83
CA PHE A 144 -6.37 2.42 12.31
C PHE A 144 -6.24 3.17 13.65
N SER A 145 -5.01 3.36 14.15
CA SER A 145 -4.69 4.22 15.30
C SER A 145 -4.26 5.61 14.86
#